data_AF-A0A9E5I4Q9-F1
#
_entry.id   AF-A0A9E5I4Q9-F1
#
_cell.length_a   1.000
_cell.length_b   1.000
_cell.length_c   1.000
_cell.angle_alpha   90.00
_cell.angle_beta   90.00
_cell.angle_gamma   90.00
#
_symmetry.space_group_name_H-M   'P 1'
#
loop_
_entity.id
_entity.type
_entity.pdbx_description
1 polymer ?
#
loop_
_entity_poly.entity_id
_entity_poly.type
_entity_poly.pdbx_seq_one_letter_code
_entity_poly.pdbx_strand_id
1 'polypeptide(L)'
;MGGALPMAKINPIHFASPLAPHTAATLENRPFPWDLLLSHWREMSSTRPGPFLVEGVGGWRVPLDSKRTVREWARELGLPVLVVCRAGLGTLNHTLLTVDSIRASGLEVPGIVMNFHRAPEDEAVRTNPGILEQLLRLPVAKLDDGASRWEIPGWLSGLLA
;
A
#
# COMPACT_ATOMS: atom_id res chain seq x y z
N MET A 1 -1.71 19.20 8.00
CA MET A 1 -1.45 17.93 8.72
C MET A 1 0.02 17.60 8.55
N GLY A 2 0.69 17.10 9.60
CA GLY A 2 2.11 16.73 9.54
C GLY A 2 2.99 17.61 10.40
N GLY A 3 3.03 17.35 11.71
CA GLY A 3 4.22 17.72 12.48
C GLY A 3 5.40 16.90 11.97
N ALA A 4 6.56 17.51 11.77
CA ALA A 4 7.75 16.82 11.29
C ALA A 4 8.20 15.77 12.33
N LEU A 5 7.78 14.53 12.14
CA LEU A 5 8.30 13.40 12.89
C LEU A 5 9.75 13.16 12.47
N PRO A 6 10.65 12.81 13.41
CA PRO A 6 11.97 12.33 13.04
C PRO A 6 11.87 11.14 12.09
N MET A 7 12.80 11.02 11.14
CA MET A 7 12.78 9.93 10.16
C MET A 7 12.77 8.55 10.83
N ALA A 8 13.47 8.40 11.97
CA ALA A 8 13.45 7.18 12.77
C ALA A 8 12.07 6.81 13.35
N LYS A 9 11.14 7.78 13.47
CA LYS A 9 9.75 7.53 13.86
C LYS A 9 8.86 7.18 12.65
N ILE A 10 9.22 7.64 11.45
CA ILE A 10 8.47 7.35 10.21
C ILE A 10 8.88 5.99 9.63
N ASN A 11 10.18 5.75 9.54
CA ASN A 11 10.80 4.54 9.00
C ASN A 11 11.81 3.95 10.00
N PRO A 12 11.34 3.27 11.06
CA PRO A 12 12.19 2.74 12.13
C PRO A 12 13.07 1.56 11.66
N ILE A 13 12.71 0.89 10.56
CA ILE A 13 13.37 -0.32 10.09
C ILE A 13 13.74 -0.14 8.62
N HIS A 14 15.04 -0.02 8.35
CA HIS A 14 15.55 0.08 6.99
C HIS A 14 16.83 -0.74 6.81
N PHE A 15 17.01 -1.19 5.59
CA PHE A 15 18.18 -1.90 5.09
C PHE A 15 18.88 -1.04 4.04
N ALA A 16 20.18 -1.24 3.85
CA ALA A 16 20.95 -0.51 2.84
C ALA A 16 20.71 -1.07 1.44
N SER A 17 20.46 -2.38 1.34
CA SER A 17 20.27 -3.07 0.07
C SER A 17 18.89 -2.77 -0.53
N PRO A 18 18.79 -2.35 -1.81
CA PRO A 18 17.52 -2.02 -2.47
C PRO A 18 16.78 -3.29 -2.91
N LEU A 19 16.41 -4.14 -1.95
CA LEU A 19 15.83 -5.46 -2.17
C LEU A 19 14.60 -5.67 -1.27
N ALA A 20 13.87 -6.76 -1.51
CA ALA A 20 12.82 -7.19 -0.58
C ALA A 20 13.42 -7.36 0.84
N PRO A 21 12.70 -6.97 1.91
CA PRO A 21 13.28 -6.93 3.25
C PRO A 21 13.85 -8.26 3.72
N HIS A 22 13.21 -9.38 3.40
CA HIS A 22 13.77 -10.70 3.74
C HIS A 22 15.15 -10.92 3.10
N THR A 23 15.30 -10.60 1.82
CA THR A 23 16.57 -10.75 1.10
C THR A 23 17.63 -9.79 1.63
N ALA A 24 17.26 -8.53 1.87
CA ALA A 24 18.17 -7.54 2.44
C ALA A 24 18.64 -7.94 3.85
N ALA A 25 17.73 -8.41 4.70
CA ALA A 25 18.01 -8.92 6.03
C ALA A 25 19.01 -10.09 6.02
N THR A 26 18.83 -11.03 5.08
CA THR A 26 19.75 -12.16 4.90
C THR A 26 21.13 -11.69 4.44
N LEU A 27 21.22 -10.82 3.43
CA LEU A 27 22.50 -10.34 2.90
C LEU A 27 23.28 -9.51 3.92
N GLU A 28 22.58 -8.70 4.71
CA GLU A 28 23.19 -7.83 5.73
C GLU A 28 23.42 -8.55 7.07
N ASN A 29 23.07 -9.83 7.19
CA ASN A 29 23.08 -10.59 8.45
C ASN A 29 22.33 -9.86 9.59
N ARG A 30 21.25 -9.18 9.24
CA ARG A 30 20.41 -8.38 10.15
C ARG A 30 18.96 -8.89 10.06
N PRO A 31 18.53 -9.80 10.94
CA PRO A 31 17.16 -10.32 10.90
C PRO A 31 16.11 -9.21 10.96
N PHE A 32 15.00 -9.37 10.23
CA PHE A 32 13.91 -8.41 10.25
C PHE A 32 13.28 -8.33 11.66
N PRO A 33 13.27 -7.14 12.30
CA PRO A 33 12.83 -7.02 13.68
C PRO A 33 11.30 -6.85 13.75
N TRP A 34 10.58 -7.95 13.55
CA TRP A 34 9.11 -7.97 13.53
C TRP A 34 8.45 -7.36 14.78
N ASP A 35 8.95 -7.71 15.96
CA ASP A 35 8.33 -7.25 17.21
C ASP A 35 8.50 -5.74 17.41
N LEU A 36 9.61 -5.18 16.91
CA LEU A 36 9.83 -3.73 16.86
C LEU A 36 8.82 -3.05 15.93
N LEU A 37 8.52 -3.65 14.77
CA LEU A 37 7.54 -3.11 13.83
C LEU A 37 6.16 -2.98 14.49
N LEU A 38 5.71 -4.01 15.21
CA LEU A 38 4.41 -4.03 15.87
C LEU A 38 4.36 -3.13 17.10
N SER A 39 5.39 -3.14 17.94
CA SER A 39 5.44 -2.27 19.13
C SER A 39 5.48 -0.79 18.74
N HIS A 40 6.24 -0.46 17.69
CA HIS A 40 6.31 0.90 17.14
C HIS A 40 4.97 1.37 16.59
N TRP A 41 4.26 0.52 15.83
CA TRP A 41 2.90 0.84 15.38
C TRP A 41 1.96 1.12 16.56
N ARG A 42 1.94 0.24 17.57
CA ARG A 42 1.08 0.39 18.75
C ARG A 42 1.36 1.69 19.50
N GLU A 43 2.64 2.03 19.71
CA GLU A 43 3.05 3.29 20.34
C GLU A 43 2.57 4.49 19.52
N MET A 44 2.81 4.48 18.21
CA MET A 44 2.44 5.56 17.31
C MET A 44 0.92 5.78 17.27
N SER A 45 0.15 4.70 17.13
CA SER A 45 -1.31 4.75 17.05
C SER A 45 -1.97 5.14 18.37
N SER A 46 -1.36 4.82 19.53
CA SER A 46 -1.92 5.16 20.84
C SER A 46 -1.59 6.58 21.30
N THR A 47 -0.46 7.14 20.86
CA THR A 47 0.04 8.43 21.35
C THR A 47 -0.28 9.60 20.44
N ARG A 48 -0.78 9.36 19.23
CA ARG A 48 -1.03 10.41 18.24
C ARG A 48 -2.44 10.31 17.67
N PRO A 49 -3.17 11.43 17.59
CA PRO A 49 -4.42 11.46 16.84
C PRO A 49 -4.15 11.28 15.35
N GLY A 50 -5.04 10.54 14.68
CA GLY A 50 -4.99 10.27 13.24
C GLY A 50 -5.35 11.48 12.36
N PRO A 51 -5.38 11.29 11.02
CA PRO A 51 -5.26 10.03 10.28
C PRO A 51 -3.82 9.51 10.12
N PHE A 52 -3.66 8.20 9.90
CA PHE A 52 -2.37 7.56 9.56
C PHE A 52 -2.38 7.03 8.13
N LEU A 53 -1.33 7.34 7.38
CA LEU A 53 -1.01 6.66 6.12
C LEU A 53 0.17 5.72 6.37
N VAL A 54 -0.07 4.42 6.25
CA VAL A 54 0.98 3.40 6.36
C VAL A 54 1.30 2.89 4.97
N GLU A 55 2.52 3.19 4.50
CA GLU A 55 3.03 2.64 3.25
C GLU A 55 3.69 1.29 3.51
N GLY A 56 3.33 0.30 2.70
CA GLY A 56 3.99 -1.00 2.67
C GLY A 56 5.37 -0.93 2.00
N VAL A 57 5.91 -2.11 1.68
CA VAL A 57 7.13 -2.21 0.86
C VAL A 57 6.91 -3.20 -0.26
N GLY A 58 7.01 -2.71 -1.50
CA GLY A 58 6.70 -3.49 -2.69
C GLY A 58 5.23 -3.94 -2.74
N GLY A 59 5.00 -5.19 -3.16
CA GLY A 59 3.66 -5.76 -3.30
C GLY A 59 3.11 -6.46 -2.06
N TRP A 60 1.81 -6.80 -2.10
CA TRP A 60 1.04 -7.40 -1.00
C TRP A 60 1.67 -8.62 -0.32
N ARG A 61 2.39 -9.45 -1.08
CA ARG A 61 3.01 -10.69 -0.61
C ARG A 61 4.54 -10.60 -0.49
N VAL A 62 5.11 -9.40 -0.51
CA VAL A 62 6.55 -9.23 -0.34
C VAL A 62 6.97 -9.76 1.04
N PRO A 63 7.98 -10.65 1.11
CA PRO A 63 8.43 -11.22 2.37
C PRO A 63 9.19 -10.19 3.19
N LEU A 64 8.75 -10.02 4.43
CA LEU A 64 9.45 -9.23 5.44
C LEU A 64 10.51 -10.10 6.14
N ASP A 65 10.20 -11.37 6.36
CA ASP A 65 11.12 -12.41 6.81
C ASP A 65 10.74 -13.78 6.23
N SER A 66 11.33 -14.85 6.78
CA SER A 66 11.11 -16.23 6.34
C SER A 66 9.71 -16.79 6.62
N LYS A 67 8.89 -16.10 7.43
CA LYS A 67 7.56 -16.55 7.87
C LYS A 67 6.44 -15.59 7.48
N ARG A 68 6.76 -14.30 7.32
CA ARG A 68 5.78 -13.21 7.26
C ARG A 68 6.03 -12.30 6.07
N THR A 69 4.93 -11.86 5.49
CA THR A 69 4.88 -10.92 4.37
C THR A 69 4.19 -9.62 4.78
N VAL A 70 4.13 -8.64 3.87
CA VAL A 70 3.34 -7.41 4.06
C VAL A 70 1.87 -7.74 4.42
N ARG A 71 1.29 -8.82 3.90
CA ARG A 71 -0.05 -9.30 4.28
C ARG A 71 -0.18 -9.56 5.78
N GLU A 72 0.75 -10.30 6.38
CA GLU A 72 0.71 -10.58 7.82
C GLU A 72 0.80 -9.27 8.62
N TRP A 73 1.60 -8.31 8.14
CA TRP A 73 1.75 -7.03 8.83
C TRP A 73 0.46 -6.21 8.74
N ALA A 74 -0.13 -6.10 7.55
CA ALA A 74 -1.40 -5.43 7.36
C ALA A 74 -2.53 -6.03 8.21
N ARG A 75 -2.54 -7.35 8.41
CA ARG A 75 -3.51 -8.02 9.29
C ARG A 75 -3.34 -7.62 10.76
N GLU A 76 -2.11 -7.49 11.25
CA GLU A 76 -1.83 -7.01 12.61
C GLU A 76 -2.25 -5.54 12.80
N LEU A 77 -2.18 -4.74 11.73
CA LEU A 77 -2.59 -3.34 11.74
C LEU A 77 -4.11 -3.20 11.75
N GLY A 78 -4.82 -4.11 11.08
CA GLY A 78 -6.29 -4.10 11.00
C GLY A 78 -6.86 -2.88 10.27
N LEU A 79 -6.05 -2.19 9.48
CA LEU A 79 -6.46 -1.00 8.73
C LEU A 79 -7.06 -1.38 7.37
N PRO A 80 -7.97 -0.56 6.81
CA PRO A 80 -8.36 -0.68 5.41
C PRO A 80 -7.14 -0.57 4.48
N VAL A 81 -7.13 -1.35 3.38
CA VAL A 81 -6.01 -1.41 2.45
C VAL A 81 -6.37 -0.73 1.13
N LEU A 82 -5.67 0.34 0.79
CA LEU A 82 -5.75 0.98 -0.52
C LEU A 82 -4.87 0.23 -1.52
N VAL A 83 -5.45 -0.18 -2.65
CA VAL A 83 -4.68 -0.82 -3.72
C VAL A 83 -4.25 0.24 -4.73
N VAL A 84 -2.94 0.39 -4.91
CA VAL A 84 -2.38 1.23 -5.97
C VAL A 84 -1.94 0.35 -7.13
N CYS A 85 -2.46 0.61 -8.33
CA CYS A 85 -2.15 -0.17 -9.53
C CYS A 85 -1.70 0.72 -10.70
N ARG A 86 -0.96 0.13 -11.65
CA ARG A 86 -0.60 0.81 -12.91
C ARG A 86 -1.78 0.81 -13.88
N ALA A 87 -1.85 1.77 -14.80
CA ALA A 87 -2.96 1.84 -15.75
C ALA A 87 -2.89 0.85 -16.93
N GLY A 88 -1.70 0.36 -17.30
CA GLY A 88 -1.48 -0.39 -18.55
C GLY A 88 -1.91 -1.86 -18.58
N LEU A 89 -1.67 -2.51 -19.74
CA LEU A 89 -2.03 -3.92 -20.00
C LEU A 89 -1.54 -4.89 -18.91
N GLY A 90 -2.42 -5.81 -18.50
CA GLY A 90 -2.19 -6.78 -17.43
C GLY A 90 -2.64 -6.31 -16.04
N THR A 91 -2.94 -5.01 -15.86
CA THR A 91 -3.38 -4.48 -14.56
C THR A 91 -4.66 -5.11 -14.05
N LEU A 92 -5.61 -5.46 -14.93
CA LEU A 92 -6.88 -6.08 -14.53
C LEU A 92 -6.64 -7.35 -13.72
N ASN A 93 -5.85 -8.29 -14.26
CA ASN A 93 -5.51 -9.53 -13.57
C ASN A 93 -4.79 -9.27 -12.24
N HIS A 94 -3.74 -8.43 -12.25
CA HIS A 94 -2.96 -8.18 -11.04
C HIS A 94 -3.78 -7.50 -9.94
N THR A 95 -4.62 -6.54 -10.30
CA THR A 95 -5.48 -5.82 -9.35
C THR A 95 -6.54 -6.74 -8.78
N LEU A 96 -7.24 -7.53 -9.61
CA LEU A 96 -8.24 -8.50 -9.13
C LEU A 96 -7.62 -9.52 -8.16
N LEU A 97 -6.50 -10.15 -8.54
CA LEU A 97 -5.80 -11.10 -7.67
C LEU A 97 -5.32 -10.47 -6.35
N THR A 98 -4.89 -9.20 -6.41
CA THR A 98 -4.46 -8.47 -5.22
C THR A 98 -5.65 -8.20 -4.30
N VAL A 99 -6.76 -7.70 -4.84
CA VAL A 99 -7.98 -7.43 -4.06
C VAL A 99 -8.53 -8.71 -3.45
N ASP A 100 -8.61 -9.79 -4.21
CA ASP A 100 -9.06 -11.09 -3.70
C ASP A 100 -8.13 -11.59 -2.58
N SER A 101 -6.82 -11.43 -2.74
CA SER A 101 -5.86 -11.83 -1.69
C SER A 101 -5.94 -10.95 -0.45
N ILE A 102 -6.35 -9.69 -0.54
CA ILE A 102 -6.57 -8.80 0.61
C ILE A 102 -7.87 -9.20 1.32
N ARG A 103 -8.98 -9.35 0.57
CA ARG A 103 -10.28 -9.76 1.11
C ARG A 103 -10.22 -11.13 1.79
N ALA A 104 -9.50 -12.09 1.19
CA ALA A 104 -9.25 -13.41 1.79
C ALA A 104 -8.41 -13.34 3.08
N SER A 105 -7.71 -12.23 3.32
CA SER A 105 -6.98 -11.98 4.56
C SER A 105 -7.86 -11.35 5.65
N GLY A 106 -9.15 -11.12 5.37
CA GLY A 106 -10.12 -10.51 6.28
C GLY A 106 -10.06 -8.98 6.34
N LEU A 107 -9.43 -8.33 5.34
CA LEU A 107 -9.24 -6.88 5.31
C LEU A 107 -10.11 -6.23 4.24
N GLU A 108 -10.52 -4.99 4.51
CA GLU A 108 -11.34 -4.20 3.60
C GLU A 108 -10.49 -3.51 2.53
N VAL A 109 -11.02 -3.45 1.31
CA VAL A 109 -10.49 -2.62 0.22
C VAL A 109 -11.54 -1.57 -0.11
N PRO A 110 -11.37 -0.31 0.34
CA PRO A 110 -12.39 0.72 0.16
C PRO A 110 -12.42 1.29 -1.26
N GLY A 111 -11.33 1.14 -2.02
CA GLY A 111 -11.20 1.62 -3.38
C GLY A 111 -9.83 1.34 -3.96
N ILE A 112 -9.68 1.67 -5.25
CA ILE A 112 -8.44 1.50 -6.01
C ILE A 112 -7.91 2.88 -6.40
N VAL A 113 -6.59 3.05 -6.35
CA VAL A 113 -5.90 4.19 -6.95
C VAL A 113 -5.16 3.68 -8.18
N MET A 114 -5.54 4.15 -9.36
CA MET A 114 -4.85 3.86 -10.61
C MET A 114 -3.86 4.98 -10.91
N ASN A 115 -2.58 4.62 -10.93
CA ASN A 115 -1.48 5.51 -11.22
C ASN A 115 -1.17 5.51 -12.72
N PHE A 116 -1.25 6.70 -13.32
CA PHE A 116 -0.98 6.96 -14.74
C PHE A 116 0.45 7.41 -15.00
N HIS A 117 1.34 7.35 -14.00
CA HIS A 117 2.76 7.69 -14.17
C HIS A 117 3.37 6.94 -15.35
N ARG A 118 3.82 7.71 -16.36
CA ARG A 118 4.39 7.18 -17.61
C ARG A 118 3.51 6.12 -18.27
N ALA A 119 2.19 6.18 -18.11
CA ALA A 119 1.29 5.25 -18.74
C ALA A 119 1.26 5.49 -20.26
N PRO A 120 1.27 4.43 -21.08
CA PRO A 120 1.11 4.58 -22.52
C PRO A 120 -0.29 5.07 -22.87
N GLU A 121 -0.43 5.78 -23.99
CA GLU A 121 -1.73 6.20 -24.49
C GLU A 121 -2.37 5.09 -25.35
N ASP A 122 -2.83 4.02 -24.70
CA ASP A 122 -3.46 2.88 -25.36
C ASP A 122 -4.89 2.61 -24.87
N GLU A 123 -5.59 1.70 -25.56
CA GLU A 123 -6.98 1.36 -25.23
C GLU A 123 -7.07 0.71 -23.84
N ALA A 124 -6.08 -0.07 -23.43
CA ALA A 124 -6.09 -0.70 -22.11
C ALA A 124 -6.10 0.38 -21.03
N VAL A 125 -5.22 1.38 -21.11
CA VAL A 125 -5.16 2.52 -20.18
C VAL A 125 -6.49 3.28 -20.13
N ARG A 126 -7.17 3.44 -21.27
CA ARG A 126 -8.49 4.10 -21.33
C ARG A 126 -9.60 3.27 -20.67
N THR A 127 -9.64 1.97 -20.92
CA THR A 127 -10.76 1.10 -20.49
C THR A 127 -10.61 0.53 -19.09
N ASN A 128 -9.38 0.31 -18.62
CA ASN A 128 -9.10 -0.39 -17.37
C ASN A 128 -9.77 0.22 -16.12
N PRO A 129 -9.84 1.57 -15.94
CA PRO A 129 -10.53 2.14 -14.80
C PRO A 129 -11.99 1.68 -14.69
N GLY A 130 -12.77 1.87 -15.75
CA GLY A 130 -14.20 1.51 -15.74
C GLY A 130 -14.45 0.01 -15.63
N ILE A 131 -13.58 -0.81 -16.25
CA ILE A 131 -13.66 -2.27 -16.11
C ILE A 131 -13.42 -2.68 -14.66
N LEU A 132 -12.43 -2.11 -13.98
CA LEU A 132 -12.18 -2.40 -12.56
C LEU A 132 -13.34 -1.96 -11.67
N GLU A 133 -13.92 -0.78 -11.91
CA GLU A 133 -15.10 -0.32 -11.17
C GLU A 133 -16.25 -1.32 -11.29
N GLN A 134 -16.52 -1.79 -12.51
CA GLN A 134 -17.58 -2.76 -12.77
C GLN A 134 -17.32 -4.12 -12.09
N LEU A 135 -16.10 -4.66 -12.23
CA LEU A 135 -15.76 -6.00 -11.73
C LEU A 135 -15.66 -6.04 -10.21
N LEU A 136 -15.04 -5.01 -9.60
CA LEU A 136 -14.79 -4.98 -8.16
C LEU A 136 -15.94 -4.37 -7.37
N ARG A 137 -16.81 -3.60 -8.03
CA ARG A 137 -17.83 -2.74 -7.39
C ARG A 137 -17.20 -1.79 -6.36
N LEU A 138 -16.03 -1.25 -6.72
CA LEU A 138 -15.26 -0.32 -5.91
C LEU A 138 -14.95 0.93 -6.73
N PRO A 139 -14.86 2.12 -6.12
CA PRO A 139 -14.45 3.31 -6.83
C PRO A 139 -12.98 3.21 -7.26
N VAL A 140 -12.67 3.73 -8.46
CA VAL A 140 -11.30 3.84 -8.96
C VAL A 140 -10.92 5.31 -9.11
N ALA A 141 -10.00 5.76 -8.27
CA ALA A 141 -9.43 7.09 -8.40
C ALA A 141 -8.25 7.09 -9.39
N LYS A 142 -8.15 8.15 -10.18
CA LYS A 142 -7.03 8.34 -11.12
C LYS A 142 -6.01 9.27 -10.49
N LEU A 143 -4.75 8.89 -10.57
CA LEU A 143 -3.60 9.73 -10.22
C LEU A 143 -2.81 10.00 -11.49
N ASP A 144 -2.89 11.24 -11.97
CA ASP A 144 -2.29 11.66 -13.24
C ASP A 144 -0.76 11.67 -13.18
N ASP A 145 -0.12 11.55 -14.34
CA ASP A 145 1.33 11.65 -14.43
C ASP A 145 1.82 13.05 -14.03
N GLY A 146 2.89 13.10 -13.24
CA GLY A 146 3.47 14.36 -12.77
C GLY A 146 2.59 15.14 -11.79
N ALA A 147 1.50 14.55 -11.26
CA ALA A 147 0.63 15.23 -10.29
C ALA A 147 1.42 15.67 -9.04
N SER A 148 1.56 16.99 -8.85
CA SER A 148 2.15 17.59 -7.65
C SER A 148 1.10 17.90 -6.57
N ARG A 149 -0.18 17.85 -6.96
CA ARG A 149 -1.35 17.94 -6.09
C ARG A 149 -2.36 16.93 -6.60
N TRP A 150 -3.09 16.32 -5.68
CA TRP A 150 -4.14 15.38 -6.01
C TRP A 150 -5.43 15.80 -5.30
N GLU A 151 -6.49 15.96 -6.07
CA GLU A 151 -7.83 16.15 -5.50
C GLU A 151 -8.29 14.82 -4.95
N ILE A 152 -8.23 14.68 -3.62
CA ILE A 152 -8.57 13.45 -2.94
C ILE A 152 -10.07 13.18 -3.14
N PRO A 153 -10.45 12.05 -3.77
CA PRO A 153 -11.84 11.73 -3.99
C PRO A 153 -12.63 11.64 -2.68
N GLY A 154 -13.90 12.01 -2.68
CA GLY A 154 -14.73 12.03 -1.47
C GLY A 154 -14.75 10.72 -0.68
N TRP A 155 -14.75 9.58 -1.38
CA TRP A 155 -14.70 8.25 -0.77
C TRP A 155 -13.39 7.99 0.00
N LEU A 156 -12.27 8.57 -0.47
CA LEU A 156 -10.96 8.45 0.17
C LEU A 156 -10.83 9.46 1.31
N SER A 157 -11.35 10.67 1.14
CA SER A 157 -11.38 11.70 2.18
C SER A 157 -12.11 11.21 3.44
N GLY A 158 -13.17 10.40 3.31
CA GLY A 158 -13.87 9.80 4.44
C GLY A 158 -13.03 8.81 5.26
N LEU A 159 -11.96 8.24 4.70
CA LEU A 159 -11.01 7.38 5.42
C LEU A 159 -9.91 8.17 6.13
N LEU A 160 -9.75 9.45 5.77
CA LEU A 160 -8.73 10.35 6.30
C LEU A 160 -9.29 11.32 7.34
N ALA A 161 -10.59 11.26 7.63
CA ALA A 161 -11.27 12.04 8.66
C ALA A 161 -11.12 11.36 10.03
#